data_AF-A0A3Q1EZD6-F1
#
_entry.id   AF-A0A3Q1EZD6-F1
#
_cell.length_a   1.000
_cell.length_b   1.000
_cell.length_c   1.000
_cell.angle_alpha   90.00
_cell.angle_beta   90.00
_cell.angle_gamma   90.00
#
_symmetry.space_group_name_H-M   'P 1'
#
loop_
_entity.id
_entity.type
_entity.pdbx_description
1 polymer ?
#
loop_
_entity_poly.entity_id
_entity_poly.type
_entity_poly.pdbx_seq_one_letter_code
_entity_poly.pdbx_strand_id
1 'polypeptide(L)'
;SMLTFSLSVCLSVRLNILLGGMTPLYFHMVNVCLHCAVTCLLMQTCERCVFEDSRLAFITALLFAVHPVHTEAVSGIVGRADVLACLLFLLTFLSYIRSVGECDSEDSLPSTVSTWSLLISLLLGTCAMLVKETGITVFGVCLLYDALIKDAVCLTFCLSVSPSHLSGSGLRDFLHICSPFIKRAWLISVIIMSVRLWLMGGSMPLFSEQDNPASFSPHLLTRILTYLYLLSFNAWLLLAPVVLCYDWQVGSIPLVEALGDVRNVSTVLLAMVMVALCLHCIFSLQRLQHKEVLVGMLFLVFPFIPASNLFFRVGFVVAERVLYMPSMGYCILVAHGLGRLCSVLGRFGATVLSVSMLLLLLLFSWKTVQQNNVWLSREALFRRLHFREIRSLFRGVNLVTDTNLLLTD
;
A
#
# COMPACT_ATOMS: atom_id res chain seq x y z
N SER A 1 -13.91 -6.31 20.02
CA SER A 1 -13.31 -6.56 18.68
C SER A 1 -12.33 -5.46 18.28
N MET A 2 -12.69 -4.17 18.21
CA MET A 2 -11.69 -3.08 18.00
C MET A 2 -10.63 -2.99 19.11
N LEU A 3 -10.98 -3.37 20.35
CA LEU A 3 -10.09 -3.37 21.51
C LEU A 3 -8.83 -4.26 21.36
N THR A 4 -8.91 -5.36 20.59
CA THR A 4 -7.79 -6.30 20.45
C THR A 4 -6.74 -5.78 19.46
N PHE A 5 -7.17 -5.17 18.35
CA PHE A 5 -6.26 -4.47 17.41
C PHE A 5 -5.57 -3.28 18.07
N SER A 6 -6.29 -2.60 18.96
CA SER A 6 -5.73 -1.51 19.75
C SER A 6 -4.73 -1.99 20.81
N LEU A 7 -4.72 -3.26 21.24
CA LEU A 7 -3.95 -3.66 22.41
C LEU A 7 -2.43 -3.55 22.21
N SER A 8 -1.89 -4.01 21.07
CA SER A 8 -0.45 -3.92 20.77
C SER A 8 0.01 -2.47 20.64
N VAL A 9 -0.80 -1.64 19.98
CA VAL A 9 -0.52 -0.21 19.81
C VAL A 9 -0.63 0.50 21.15
N CYS A 10 -1.71 0.26 21.91
CA CYS A 10 -1.93 0.80 23.25
C CYS A 10 -0.82 0.38 24.21
N LEU A 11 -0.33 -0.86 24.15
CA LEU A 11 0.80 -1.31 24.96
C LEU A 11 2.05 -0.51 24.62
N SER A 12 2.34 -0.35 23.33
CA SER A 12 3.51 0.40 22.91
C SER A 12 3.41 1.91 23.23
N VAL A 13 2.19 2.45 23.27
CA VAL A 13 1.89 3.83 23.73
C VAL A 13 2.03 3.92 25.26
N ARG A 14 1.49 2.97 26.02
CA ARG A 14 1.63 2.91 27.49
C ARG A 14 3.08 2.77 27.92
N LEU A 15 3.86 1.95 27.22
CA LEU A 15 5.29 1.83 27.45
C LEU A 15 6.00 3.15 27.18
N ASN A 16 5.61 3.88 26.13
CA ASN A 16 6.16 5.21 25.87
C ASN A 16 5.81 6.21 26.99
N ILE A 17 4.58 6.16 27.50
CA ILE A 17 4.15 6.98 28.65
C ILE A 17 4.98 6.65 29.89
N LEU A 18 5.25 5.38 30.14
CA LEU A 18 6.06 4.94 31.28
C LEU A 18 7.52 5.40 31.19
N LEU A 19 8.10 5.42 29.99
CA LEU A 19 9.51 5.77 29.77
C LEU A 19 9.75 7.27 29.60
N GLY A 20 8.86 7.98 28.90
CA GLY A 20 9.04 9.37 28.48
C GLY A 20 7.96 10.34 28.96
N GLY A 21 6.96 9.87 29.71
CA GLY A 21 5.83 10.69 30.14
C GLY A 21 4.87 11.05 29.00
N MET A 22 4.07 12.11 29.20
CA MET A 22 2.96 12.49 28.30
C MET A 22 3.33 13.59 27.29
N THR A 23 4.63 13.86 27.04
CA THR A 23 5.01 14.93 26.11
C THR A 23 4.84 14.47 24.65
N PRO A 24 4.19 15.27 23.78
CA PRO A 24 3.96 14.90 22.36
C PRO A 24 5.24 14.60 21.58
N LEU A 25 6.35 15.24 21.97
CA LEU A 25 7.65 15.10 21.31
C LEU A 25 8.18 13.66 21.34
N TYR A 26 8.07 12.95 22.47
CA TYR A 26 8.53 11.55 22.55
C TYR A 26 7.69 10.61 21.67
N PHE A 27 6.38 10.84 21.54
CA PHE A 27 5.56 10.05 20.61
C PHE A 27 5.97 10.26 19.16
N HIS A 28 6.21 11.51 18.78
CA HIS A 28 6.68 11.82 17.43
C HIS A 28 8.07 11.23 17.15
N MET A 29 9.01 11.35 18.10
CA MET A 29 10.35 10.76 17.96
C MET A 29 10.30 9.24 17.73
N VAL A 30 9.46 8.52 18.47
CA VAL A 30 9.30 7.06 18.27
C VAL A 30 8.76 6.75 16.87
N ASN A 31 7.77 7.51 16.38
CA ASN A 31 7.24 7.31 15.03
C ASN A 31 8.29 7.61 13.95
N VAL A 32 9.10 8.65 14.13
CA VAL A 32 10.21 8.98 13.22
C VAL A 32 11.26 7.85 13.22
N CYS A 33 11.66 7.35 14.39
CA CYS A 33 12.58 6.20 14.48
C CYS A 33 12.01 4.95 13.80
N LEU A 34 10.72 4.67 13.97
CA LEU A 34 10.05 3.56 13.28
C LEU A 34 10.03 3.78 11.76
N HIS A 35 9.76 5.00 11.29
CA HIS A 35 9.80 5.33 9.87
C HIS A 35 11.21 5.16 9.27
N CYS A 36 12.26 5.57 9.98
CA CYS A 36 13.64 5.32 9.58
C CYS A 36 13.93 3.81 9.51
N ALA A 37 13.49 3.03 10.50
CA ALA A 37 13.67 1.58 10.49
C ALA A 37 12.94 0.91 9.30
N VAL A 38 11.71 1.33 9.01
CA VAL A 38 10.95 0.84 7.83
C VAL A 38 11.68 1.21 6.54
N THR A 39 12.20 2.43 6.42
CA THR A 39 12.94 2.88 5.24
C THR A 39 14.21 2.06 5.01
N CYS A 40 14.99 1.81 6.07
CA CYS A 40 16.18 0.96 5.99
C CYS A 40 15.84 -0.49 5.63
N LEU A 41 14.76 -1.03 6.20
CA LEU A 41 14.28 -2.38 5.84
C LEU A 41 13.80 -2.43 4.39
N LEU A 42 13.11 -1.41 3.90
CA LEU A 42 12.68 -1.33 2.51
C LEU A 42 13.89 -1.31 1.57
N MET A 43 14.94 -0.54 1.89
CA MET A 43 16.20 -0.57 1.15
C MET A 43 16.78 -1.99 1.10
N GLN A 44 16.86 -2.65 2.25
CA GLN A 44 17.37 -4.03 2.34
C GLN A 44 16.50 -5.02 1.55
N THR A 45 15.18 -4.90 1.59
CA THR A 45 14.26 -5.71 0.78
C THR A 45 14.48 -5.46 -0.71
N CYS A 46 14.65 -4.21 -1.11
CA CYS A 46 14.88 -3.84 -2.50
C CYS A 46 16.22 -4.39 -3.02
N GLU A 47 17.30 -4.28 -2.26
CA GLU A 47 18.63 -4.82 -2.62
C GLU A 47 18.66 -6.35 -2.72
N ARG A 48 17.87 -7.05 -1.90
CA ARG A 48 17.87 -8.52 -1.84
C ARG A 48 16.90 -9.17 -2.81
N CYS A 49 15.74 -8.55 -3.04
CA CYS A 49 14.61 -9.22 -3.68
C CYS A 49 14.17 -8.55 -4.99
N VAL A 50 14.47 -7.25 -5.16
CA VAL A 50 13.91 -6.45 -6.26
C VAL A 50 14.97 -6.12 -7.29
N PHE A 51 15.92 -5.26 -6.94
CA PHE A 51 16.88 -4.69 -7.89
C PHE A 51 18.24 -5.40 -7.83
N GLU A 52 18.87 -5.54 -8.99
CA GLU A 52 20.29 -5.93 -9.09
C GLU A 52 21.23 -4.75 -8.77
N ASP A 53 20.84 -3.54 -9.14
CA ASP A 53 21.61 -2.32 -8.86
C ASP A 53 21.19 -1.68 -7.53
N SER A 54 22.10 -1.67 -6.55
CA SER A 54 21.91 -1.06 -5.24
C SER A 54 21.53 0.44 -5.31
N ARG A 55 21.89 1.13 -6.40
CA ARG A 55 21.52 2.55 -6.59
C ARG A 55 20.00 2.73 -6.69
N LEU A 56 19.31 1.81 -7.38
CA LEU A 56 17.85 1.87 -7.53
C LEU A 56 17.15 1.56 -6.20
N ALA A 57 17.70 0.62 -5.42
CA ALA A 57 17.22 0.35 -4.07
C ALA A 57 17.38 1.56 -3.14
N PHE A 58 18.53 2.25 -3.21
CA PHE A 58 18.77 3.49 -2.46
C PHE A 58 17.81 4.61 -2.87
N ILE A 59 17.59 4.82 -4.17
CA ILE A 59 16.63 5.81 -4.68
C ILE A 59 15.21 5.48 -4.23
N THR A 60 14.82 4.20 -4.24
CA THR A 60 13.51 3.74 -3.74
C THR A 60 13.32 4.11 -2.27
N ALA A 61 14.32 3.83 -1.44
CA ALA A 61 14.29 4.14 -0.02
C ALA A 61 14.27 5.65 0.25
N LEU A 62 15.06 6.44 -0.48
CA LEU A 62 15.03 7.91 -0.37
C LEU A 62 13.66 8.46 -0.75
N LEU A 63 13.08 8.00 -1.86
CA LEU A 63 11.77 8.46 -2.31
C LEU A 63 10.69 8.14 -1.27
N PHE A 64 10.72 6.95 -0.69
CA PHE A 64 9.83 6.55 0.40
C PHE A 64 10.04 7.42 1.65
N ALA A 65 11.30 7.68 2.04
CA ALA A 65 11.61 8.46 3.24
C ALA A 65 11.05 9.89 3.19
N VAL A 66 11.07 10.53 2.03
CA VAL A 66 10.67 11.93 1.88
C VAL A 66 9.23 12.11 1.41
N HIS A 67 8.52 11.03 1.11
CA HIS A 67 7.21 11.11 0.46
C HIS A 67 6.15 11.82 1.35
N PRO A 68 5.56 12.94 0.90
CA PRO A 68 4.66 13.76 1.73
C PRO A 68 3.40 13.05 2.25
N VAL A 69 2.94 12.00 1.55
CA VAL A 69 1.79 11.17 1.98
C VAL A 69 2.01 10.52 3.35
N HIS A 70 3.26 10.35 3.79
CA HIS A 70 3.58 9.71 5.07
C HIS A 70 3.36 10.62 6.27
N THR A 71 3.14 11.91 6.08
CA THR A 71 3.01 12.88 7.17
C THR A 71 1.87 12.54 8.12
N GLU A 72 0.71 12.07 7.63
CA GLU A 72 -0.39 11.63 8.49
C GLU A 72 0.01 10.43 9.37
N ALA A 73 0.70 9.44 8.78
CA ALA A 73 1.11 8.22 9.48
C ALA A 73 2.22 8.46 10.52
N VAL A 74 3.16 9.36 10.23
CA VAL A 74 4.35 9.59 11.07
C VAL A 74 4.10 10.70 12.10
N SER A 75 3.48 11.80 11.70
CA SER A 75 3.21 12.94 12.59
C SER A 75 2.03 12.69 13.52
N GLY A 76 1.03 11.93 13.08
CA GLY A 76 -0.09 11.52 13.92
C GLY A 76 0.27 10.40 14.91
N ILE A 77 -0.07 10.57 16.19
CA ILE A 77 0.11 9.52 17.22
C ILE A 77 -0.68 8.25 16.84
N VAL A 78 -1.88 8.42 16.29
CA VAL A 78 -2.76 7.32 15.85
C VAL A 78 -2.15 6.55 14.66
N GLY A 79 -1.38 7.23 13.81
CA GLY A 79 -0.71 6.63 12.64
C GLY A 79 0.40 5.64 12.98
N ARG A 80 0.83 5.56 14.25
CA ARG A 80 1.82 4.58 14.74
C ARG A 80 1.45 3.14 14.39
N ALA A 81 0.15 2.82 14.39
CA ALA A 81 -0.33 1.50 14.01
C ALA A 81 0.09 1.13 12.59
N ASP A 82 -0.03 2.06 11.64
CA ASP A 82 0.26 1.82 10.22
C ASP A 82 1.77 1.67 9.99
N VAL A 83 2.60 2.50 10.65
CA VAL A 83 4.07 2.41 10.56
C VAL A 83 4.60 1.11 11.20
N LEU A 84 4.10 0.74 12.38
CA LEU A 84 4.51 -0.49 13.07
C LEU A 84 4.05 -1.75 12.32
N ALA A 85 2.83 -1.74 11.78
CA ALA A 85 2.35 -2.83 10.93
C ALA A 85 3.21 -2.97 9.67
N CYS A 86 3.66 -1.86 9.07
CA CYS A 86 4.55 -1.89 7.91
C CYS A 86 5.95 -2.45 8.24
N LEU A 87 6.48 -2.13 9.43
CA LEU A 87 7.73 -2.70 9.92
C LEU A 87 7.64 -4.23 10.03
N LEU A 88 6.59 -4.72 10.70
CA LEU A 88 6.36 -6.16 10.87
C LEU A 88 6.04 -6.84 9.53
N PHE A 89 5.34 -6.16 8.62
CA PHE A 89 5.10 -6.62 7.25
C PHE A 89 6.42 -6.90 6.52
N LEU A 90 7.35 -5.95 6.49
CA LEU A 90 8.64 -6.13 5.82
C LEU A 90 9.51 -7.21 6.48
N LEU A 91 9.54 -7.27 7.81
CA LEU A 91 10.26 -8.32 8.54
C LEU A 91 9.68 -9.71 8.27
N THR A 92 8.35 -9.82 8.21
CA THR A 92 7.65 -11.07 7.85
C THR A 92 8.04 -11.51 6.44
N PHE A 93 7.98 -10.59 5.47
CA PHE A 93 8.36 -10.85 4.09
C PHE A 93 9.83 -11.30 3.96
N LEU A 94 10.77 -10.60 4.58
CA LEU A 94 12.19 -10.97 4.56
C LEU A 94 12.45 -12.33 5.23
N SER A 95 11.78 -12.60 6.35
CA SER A 95 11.92 -13.88 7.06
C SER A 95 11.32 -15.04 6.27
N TYR A 96 10.20 -14.79 5.60
CA TYR A 96 9.56 -15.75 4.71
C TYR A 96 10.45 -16.09 3.50
N ILE A 97 11.02 -15.08 2.83
CA ILE A 97 11.92 -15.32 1.70
C ILE A 97 13.14 -16.14 2.11
N ARG A 98 13.70 -15.90 3.31
CA ARG A 98 14.80 -16.71 3.87
C ARG A 98 14.39 -18.15 4.19
N SER A 99 13.11 -18.40 4.41
CA SER A 99 12.60 -19.74 4.72
C SER A 99 12.46 -20.65 3.52
N VAL A 100 12.30 -20.04 2.35
CA VAL A 100 12.16 -20.73 1.07
C VAL A 100 13.53 -20.80 0.41
N GLY A 101 13.98 -21.99 0.02
CA GLY A 101 15.26 -22.20 -0.67
C GLY A 101 15.34 -21.54 -2.04
N GLU A 102 16.51 -21.67 -2.66
CA GLU A 102 16.69 -21.49 -4.10
C GLU A 102 16.29 -22.80 -4.80
N CYS A 103 15.81 -22.73 -6.04
CA CYS A 103 15.53 -23.92 -6.84
C CYS A 103 16.86 -24.50 -7.34
N ASP A 104 17.27 -25.65 -6.78
CA ASP A 104 18.49 -26.35 -7.20
C ASP A 104 18.30 -27.14 -8.52
N SER A 105 17.06 -27.37 -8.98
CA SER A 105 16.72 -28.13 -10.21
C SER A 105 15.48 -27.58 -10.92
N GLU A 106 15.42 -27.63 -12.25
CA GLU A 106 14.26 -27.18 -13.07
C GLU A 106 12.97 -27.97 -12.80
N ASP A 107 13.06 -29.19 -12.26
CA ASP A 107 11.93 -30.11 -12.05
C ASP A 107 11.37 -30.15 -10.61
N SER A 108 11.97 -29.41 -9.66
CA SER A 108 11.54 -29.43 -8.24
C SER A 108 11.29 -28.04 -7.67
N LEU A 109 10.16 -27.89 -6.96
CA LEU A 109 9.83 -26.64 -6.27
C LEU A 109 10.79 -26.38 -5.10
N PRO A 110 10.99 -25.10 -4.73
CA PRO A 110 11.88 -24.75 -3.64
C PRO A 110 11.33 -25.29 -2.32
N SER A 111 12.15 -26.14 -1.70
CA SER A 111 11.84 -26.72 -0.40
C SER A 111 11.97 -25.67 0.71
N THR A 112 11.28 -25.91 1.83
CA THR A 112 11.44 -25.07 3.02
C THR A 112 12.78 -25.39 3.67
N VAL A 113 13.77 -24.53 3.46
CA VAL A 113 15.14 -24.72 3.96
C VAL A 113 15.21 -24.47 5.47
N SER A 114 14.43 -23.52 5.99
CA SER A 114 14.46 -23.17 7.41
C SER A 114 13.06 -23.02 8.01
N THR A 115 12.59 -24.08 8.66
CA THR A 115 11.32 -24.10 9.42
C THR A 115 11.28 -23.02 10.50
N TRP A 116 12.43 -22.68 11.10
CA TRP A 116 12.51 -21.63 12.12
C TRP A 116 12.22 -20.25 11.57
N SER A 117 12.79 -19.90 10.40
CA SER A 117 12.50 -18.63 9.74
C SER A 117 11.06 -18.54 9.25
N LEU A 118 10.46 -19.68 8.85
CA LEU A 118 9.04 -19.75 8.52
C LEU A 118 8.17 -19.50 9.76
N LEU A 119 8.49 -20.12 10.91
CA LEU A 119 7.79 -19.89 12.16
C LEU A 119 7.90 -18.42 12.61
N ILE A 120 9.10 -17.83 12.51
CA ILE A 120 9.31 -16.40 12.78
C ILE A 120 8.44 -15.55 11.85
N SER A 121 8.36 -15.87 10.56
CA SER A 121 7.52 -15.13 9.60
C SER A 121 6.04 -15.21 9.99
N LEU A 122 5.55 -16.38 10.39
CA LEU A 122 4.17 -16.57 10.84
C LEU A 122 3.89 -15.76 12.11
N LEU A 123 4.80 -15.79 13.08
CA LEU A 123 4.69 -15.03 14.32
C LEU A 123 4.70 -13.51 14.05
N LEU A 124 5.62 -13.02 13.23
CA LEU A 124 5.70 -11.60 12.89
C LEU A 124 4.48 -11.14 12.07
N GLY A 125 3.98 -11.96 11.14
CA GLY A 125 2.82 -11.63 10.32
C GLY A 125 1.52 -11.62 11.11
N THR A 126 1.38 -12.55 12.07
CA THR A 126 0.26 -12.53 13.03
C THR A 126 0.34 -11.32 13.95
N CYS A 127 1.53 -10.94 14.42
CA CYS A 127 1.72 -9.67 15.13
C CYS A 127 1.36 -8.45 14.27
N ALA A 128 1.73 -8.43 12.98
CA ALA A 128 1.37 -7.35 12.05
C ALA A 128 -0.16 -7.23 11.92
N MET A 129 -0.84 -8.36 11.75
CA MET A 129 -2.30 -8.44 11.72
C MET A 129 -2.93 -7.96 13.03
N LEU A 130 -2.36 -8.29 14.19
CA LEU A 130 -2.84 -7.80 15.49
C LEU A 130 -2.62 -6.30 15.68
N VAL A 131 -1.60 -5.70 15.06
CA VAL A 131 -1.39 -4.25 15.09
C VAL A 131 -2.38 -3.53 14.18
N LYS A 132 -2.61 -4.08 12.98
CA LYS A 132 -3.51 -3.50 11.98
C LYS A 132 -4.08 -4.59 11.08
N GLU A 133 -5.37 -4.50 10.76
CA GLU A 133 -6.07 -5.42 9.87
C GLU A 133 -5.43 -5.54 8.49
N THR A 134 -4.83 -4.46 7.97
CA THR A 134 -4.10 -4.47 6.70
C THR A 134 -2.84 -5.34 6.74
N GLY A 135 -2.31 -5.63 7.94
CA GLY A 135 -1.14 -6.50 8.12
C GLY A 135 -1.35 -7.93 7.61
N ILE A 136 -2.60 -8.42 7.54
CA ILE A 136 -2.94 -9.73 6.96
C ILE A 136 -2.48 -9.88 5.51
N THR A 137 -2.37 -8.77 4.78
CA THR A 137 -2.01 -8.76 3.35
C THR A 137 -0.59 -9.27 3.11
N VAL A 138 0.28 -9.25 4.12
CA VAL A 138 1.66 -9.75 4.01
C VAL A 138 1.71 -11.21 3.61
N PHE A 139 0.78 -12.02 4.15
CA PHE A 139 0.71 -13.44 3.85
C PHE A 139 0.31 -13.69 2.39
N GLY A 140 -0.61 -12.87 1.88
CA GLY A 140 -0.98 -12.87 0.46
C GLY A 140 0.20 -12.48 -0.42
N VAL A 141 0.93 -11.42 -0.05
CA VAL A 141 2.13 -10.98 -0.79
C VAL A 141 3.22 -12.04 -0.76
N CYS A 142 3.48 -12.69 0.38
CA CYS A 142 4.43 -13.79 0.48
C CYS A 142 4.06 -14.96 -0.44
N LEU A 143 2.81 -15.43 -0.39
CA LEU A 143 2.35 -16.54 -1.22
C LEU A 143 2.37 -16.21 -2.71
N LEU A 144 1.97 -15.00 -3.11
CA LEU A 144 2.06 -14.59 -4.51
C LEU A 144 3.50 -14.37 -4.96
N TYR A 145 4.36 -13.83 -4.11
CA TYR A 145 5.78 -13.70 -4.42
C TYR A 145 6.43 -15.07 -4.65
N ASP A 146 6.13 -16.04 -3.79
CA ASP A 146 6.58 -17.43 -3.92
C ASP A 146 6.08 -18.02 -5.24
N ALA A 147 4.76 -17.95 -5.48
CA ALA A 147 4.12 -18.51 -6.67
C ALA A 147 4.59 -17.89 -8.00
N LEU A 148 4.84 -16.57 -8.01
CA LEU A 148 5.09 -15.84 -9.25
C LEU A 148 6.59 -15.65 -9.54
N ILE A 149 7.45 -15.57 -8.53
CA ILE A 149 8.88 -15.28 -8.74
C ILE A 149 9.74 -16.52 -8.53
N LYS A 150 9.48 -17.29 -7.47
CA LYS A 150 10.23 -18.52 -7.21
C LYS A 150 9.66 -19.72 -7.99
N ASP A 151 8.35 -19.76 -8.15
CA ASP A 151 7.62 -20.88 -8.76
C ASP A 151 7.11 -20.59 -10.20
N ALA A 152 7.78 -19.70 -10.95
CA ALA A 152 7.36 -19.29 -12.29
C ALA A 152 7.16 -20.47 -13.28
N VAL A 153 7.86 -21.59 -13.06
CA VAL A 153 7.72 -22.85 -13.81
C VAL A 153 6.36 -23.50 -13.56
N CYS A 154 5.88 -23.54 -12.31
CA CYS A 154 4.57 -24.11 -11.96
C CYS A 154 3.43 -23.30 -12.57
N LEU A 155 3.53 -21.97 -12.58
CA LEU A 155 2.52 -21.13 -13.20
C LEU A 155 2.53 -21.26 -14.73
N THR A 156 3.71 -21.33 -15.36
CA THR A 156 3.83 -21.56 -16.80
C THR A 156 3.28 -22.92 -17.19
N PHE A 157 3.50 -23.95 -16.36
CA PHE A 157 2.89 -25.26 -16.52
C PHE A 157 1.35 -25.18 -16.38
N CYS A 158 0.82 -24.57 -15.31
CA CYS A 158 -0.62 -24.37 -15.14
C CYS A 158 -1.28 -23.64 -16.32
N LEU A 159 -0.63 -22.62 -16.88
CA LEU A 159 -1.13 -21.83 -18.00
C LEU A 159 -1.02 -22.55 -19.35
N SER A 160 -0.09 -23.50 -19.48
CA SER A 160 0.13 -24.28 -20.71
C SER A 160 -0.59 -25.63 -20.73
N VAL A 161 -1.09 -26.11 -19.58
CA VAL A 161 -1.88 -27.34 -19.51
C VAL A 161 -3.26 -27.12 -20.16
N SER A 162 -3.40 -27.65 -21.37
CA SER A 162 -4.70 -27.86 -22.01
C SER A 162 -5.50 -28.92 -21.23
N PRO A 163 -6.81 -28.73 -20.99
CA PRO A 163 -7.63 -29.65 -20.20
C PRO A 163 -7.72 -31.08 -20.77
N SER A 164 -7.24 -31.32 -21.99
CA SER A 164 -7.21 -32.62 -22.66
C SER A 164 -6.10 -33.57 -22.20
N HIS A 165 -5.15 -33.14 -21.34
CA HIS A 165 -4.02 -33.97 -20.89
C HIS A 165 -4.06 -34.39 -19.40
N LEU A 166 -5.21 -34.23 -18.73
CA LEU A 166 -5.43 -34.73 -17.36
C LEU A 166 -5.66 -36.24 -17.35
N SER A 167 -4.59 -37.01 -17.54
CA SER A 167 -4.54 -38.38 -17.03
C SER A 167 -4.35 -38.34 -15.50
N GLY A 168 -4.94 -39.29 -14.77
CA GLY A 168 -4.90 -39.33 -13.30
C GLY A 168 -3.48 -39.42 -12.70
N SER A 169 -2.48 -39.86 -13.47
CA SER A 169 -1.07 -39.85 -13.08
C SER A 169 -0.46 -38.44 -13.11
N GLY A 170 -0.73 -37.65 -14.15
CA GLY A 170 -0.18 -36.29 -14.30
C GLY A 170 -0.68 -35.31 -13.23
N LEU A 171 -1.91 -35.49 -12.74
CA LEU A 171 -2.44 -34.70 -11.62
C LEU A 171 -1.71 -35.02 -10.31
N ARG A 172 -1.35 -36.29 -10.08
CA ARG A 172 -0.63 -36.72 -8.88
C ARG A 172 0.81 -36.21 -8.89
N ASP A 173 1.47 -36.24 -10.04
CA ASP A 173 2.83 -35.70 -10.22
C ASP A 173 2.83 -34.17 -10.05
N PHE A 174 1.85 -33.48 -10.63
CA PHE A 174 1.66 -32.04 -10.44
C PHE A 174 1.39 -31.66 -8.97
N LEU A 175 0.54 -32.40 -8.27
CA LEU A 175 0.28 -32.19 -6.84
C LEU A 175 1.52 -32.47 -5.97
N HIS A 176 2.35 -33.44 -6.37
CA HIS A 176 3.61 -33.72 -5.67
C HIS A 176 4.61 -32.57 -5.87
N ILE A 177 4.71 -32.05 -7.09
CA ILE A 177 5.52 -30.86 -7.43
C ILE A 177 5.04 -29.64 -6.64
N CYS A 178 3.73 -29.38 -6.56
CA CYS A 178 3.15 -28.26 -5.82
C CYS A 178 3.05 -28.45 -4.29
N SER A 179 3.31 -29.67 -3.80
CA SER A 179 3.18 -30.05 -2.38
C SER A 179 3.82 -29.07 -1.38
N PRO A 180 5.06 -28.58 -1.56
CA PRO A 180 5.66 -27.65 -0.61
C PRO A 180 4.92 -26.30 -0.56
N PHE A 181 4.51 -25.75 -1.72
CA PHE A 181 3.72 -24.53 -1.79
C PHE A 181 2.33 -24.72 -1.16
N ILE A 182 1.63 -25.80 -1.49
CA ILE A 182 0.30 -26.11 -0.94
C ILE A 182 0.35 -26.24 0.59
N LYS A 183 1.39 -26.90 1.14
CA LYS A 183 1.58 -27.00 2.59
C LYS A 183 1.78 -25.63 3.24
N ARG A 184 2.60 -24.76 2.65
CA ARG A 184 2.80 -23.38 3.13
C ARG A 184 1.49 -22.57 3.08
N ALA A 185 0.81 -22.60 1.94
CA ALA A 185 -0.45 -21.89 1.73
C ALA A 185 -1.55 -22.36 2.68
N TRP A 186 -1.65 -23.68 2.90
CA TRP A 186 -2.59 -24.26 3.85
C TRP A 186 -2.29 -23.82 5.29
N LEU A 187 -1.03 -23.91 5.73
CA LEU A 187 -0.63 -23.50 7.07
C LEU A 187 -0.94 -22.01 7.33
N ILE A 188 -0.56 -21.15 6.39
CA ILE A 188 -0.83 -19.71 6.45
C ILE A 188 -2.35 -19.46 6.50
N SER A 189 -3.13 -20.15 5.67
CA SER A 189 -4.59 -19.97 5.61
C SER A 189 -5.29 -20.41 6.90
N VAL A 190 -4.86 -21.53 7.50
CA VAL A 190 -5.39 -22.01 8.79
C VAL A 190 -5.10 -21.00 9.90
N ILE A 191 -3.90 -20.44 9.95
CA ILE A 191 -3.53 -19.41 10.94
C ILE A 191 -4.37 -18.15 10.73
N ILE A 192 -4.49 -17.67 9.48
CA ILE A 192 -5.31 -16.50 9.16
C ILE A 192 -6.76 -16.73 9.61
N MET A 193 -7.34 -17.88 9.25
CA MET A 193 -8.75 -18.17 9.55
C MET A 193 -9.00 -18.31 11.06
N SER A 194 -8.12 -19.03 11.77
CA SER A 194 -8.25 -19.22 13.22
C SER A 194 -8.15 -17.90 13.98
N VAL A 195 -7.15 -17.07 13.67
CA VAL A 195 -6.99 -15.75 14.31
C VAL A 195 -8.13 -14.82 13.93
N ARG A 196 -8.60 -14.84 12.68
CA ARG A 196 -9.70 -13.97 12.22
C ARG A 196 -11.03 -14.33 12.89
N LEU A 197 -11.36 -15.61 13.00
CA LEU A 197 -12.54 -16.09 13.71
C LEU A 197 -12.49 -15.67 15.18
N TRP A 198 -11.31 -15.77 15.80
CA TRP A 198 -11.09 -15.33 17.18
C TRP A 198 -11.25 -13.81 17.36
N LEU A 199 -10.76 -13.00 16.42
CA LEU A 199 -10.80 -11.53 16.51
C LEU A 199 -12.17 -10.92 16.20
N MET A 200 -12.87 -11.42 15.17
CA MET A 200 -14.06 -10.74 14.65
C MET A 200 -15.32 -10.99 15.48
N GLY A 201 -15.38 -12.05 16.30
CA GLY A 201 -16.56 -12.34 17.14
C GLY A 201 -17.89 -12.35 16.36
N GLY A 202 -17.84 -12.50 15.03
CA GLY A 202 -18.98 -12.53 14.11
C GLY A 202 -19.66 -11.19 13.75
N SER A 203 -19.25 -10.02 14.27
CA SER A 203 -19.98 -8.76 14.01
C SER A 203 -19.23 -7.81 13.07
N MET A 204 -19.93 -7.27 12.06
CA MET A 204 -19.39 -6.21 11.21
C MET A 204 -19.49 -4.86 11.93
N PRO A 205 -18.48 -3.97 11.80
CA PRO A 205 -18.58 -2.62 12.34
C PRO A 205 -19.72 -1.85 11.66
N LEU A 206 -20.51 -1.15 12.47
CA LEU A 206 -21.53 -0.21 12.02
C LEU A 206 -20.85 1.14 11.77
N PHE A 207 -20.99 1.67 10.56
CA PHE A 207 -20.48 2.99 10.18
C PHE A 207 -21.62 3.99 10.05
N SER A 208 -21.32 5.28 10.14
CA SER A 208 -22.30 6.36 9.92
C SER A 208 -22.20 6.94 8.50
N GLU A 209 -23.25 7.64 8.05
CA GLU A 209 -23.26 8.28 6.73
C GLU A 209 -22.18 9.36 6.58
N GLN A 210 -21.83 10.02 7.67
CA GLN A 210 -20.77 11.03 7.71
C GLN A 210 -19.38 10.43 7.42
N ASP A 211 -19.16 9.18 7.83
CA ASP A 211 -17.88 8.49 7.65
C ASP A 211 -17.65 8.09 6.19
N ASN A 212 -18.72 7.68 5.49
CA ASN A 212 -18.65 7.19 4.12
C ASN A 212 -19.99 7.41 3.38
N PRO A 213 -20.27 8.62 2.88
CA PRO A 213 -21.54 8.94 2.23
C PRO A 213 -21.80 8.08 0.99
N ALA A 214 -20.75 7.73 0.24
CA ALA A 214 -20.85 6.90 -0.96
C ALA A 214 -21.51 5.55 -0.63
N SER A 215 -21.11 4.93 0.47
CA SER A 215 -21.64 3.63 0.88
C SER A 215 -23.13 3.63 1.27
N PHE A 216 -23.68 4.79 1.64
CA PHE A 216 -25.10 4.96 2.01
C PHE A 216 -26.00 5.44 0.85
N SER A 217 -25.42 5.89 -0.27
CA SER A 217 -26.19 6.33 -1.44
C SER A 217 -27.19 5.27 -1.91
N PRO A 218 -28.46 5.59 -2.25
CA PRO A 218 -29.45 4.58 -2.65
C PRO A 218 -29.14 3.93 -4.01
N HIS A 219 -28.37 4.60 -4.87
CA HIS A 219 -28.09 4.14 -6.23
C HIS A 219 -26.78 3.36 -6.31
N LEU A 220 -26.85 2.10 -6.76
CA LEU A 220 -25.66 1.25 -6.93
C LEU A 220 -24.63 1.85 -7.90
N LEU A 221 -25.10 2.50 -8.97
CA LEU A 221 -24.22 3.15 -9.94
C LEU A 221 -23.34 4.22 -9.28
N THR A 222 -23.94 5.10 -8.48
CA THR A 222 -23.23 6.15 -7.74
C THR A 222 -22.19 5.55 -6.78
N ARG A 223 -22.51 4.43 -6.12
CA ARG A 223 -21.55 3.71 -5.25
C ARG A 223 -20.32 3.26 -6.04
N ILE A 224 -20.55 2.53 -7.15
CA ILE A 224 -19.48 1.95 -7.97
C ILE A 224 -18.63 3.06 -8.59
N LEU A 225 -19.24 4.06 -9.23
CA LEU A 225 -18.51 5.16 -9.86
C LEU A 225 -17.69 5.94 -8.84
N THR A 226 -18.26 6.22 -7.66
CA THR A 226 -17.53 6.92 -6.60
C THR A 226 -16.36 6.07 -6.10
N TYR A 227 -16.52 4.78 -5.83
CA TYR A 227 -15.41 3.92 -5.39
C TYR A 227 -14.29 3.79 -6.43
N LEU A 228 -14.63 3.67 -7.71
CA LEU A 228 -13.63 3.67 -8.78
C LEU A 228 -12.90 5.01 -8.87
N TYR A 229 -13.62 6.13 -8.69
CA TYR A 229 -13.02 7.46 -8.59
C TYR A 229 -12.07 7.58 -7.40
N LEU A 230 -12.46 7.08 -6.23
CA LEU A 230 -11.59 7.08 -5.05
C LEU A 230 -10.29 6.32 -5.29
N LEU A 231 -10.29 5.23 -6.08
CA LEU A 231 -9.05 4.56 -6.47
C LEU A 231 -8.13 5.50 -7.28
N SER A 232 -8.68 6.19 -8.28
CA SER A 232 -7.92 7.18 -9.08
C SER A 232 -7.43 8.36 -8.24
N PHE A 233 -8.24 8.79 -7.27
CA PHE A 233 -7.88 9.85 -6.34
C PHE A 233 -6.72 9.46 -5.42
N ASN A 234 -6.74 8.23 -4.89
CA ASN A 234 -5.64 7.69 -4.08
C ASN A 234 -4.36 7.55 -4.89
N ALA A 235 -4.44 7.10 -6.16
CA ALA A 235 -3.29 7.07 -7.06
C ALA A 235 -2.74 8.48 -7.33
N TRP A 236 -3.61 9.48 -7.47
CA TRP A 236 -3.21 10.88 -7.62
C TRP A 236 -2.49 11.41 -6.38
N LEU A 237 -2.91 11.02 -5.16
CA LEU A 237 -2.20 11.38 -3.93
C LEU A 237 -0.78 10.80 -3.87
N LEU A 238 -0.54 9.62 -4.45
CA LEU A 238 0.81 9.06 -4.58
C LEU A 238 1.64 9.79 -5.64
N LEU A 239 1.07 10.05 -6.82
CA LEU A 239 1.78 10.70 -7.93
C LEU A 239 2.10 12.17 -7.65
N ALA A 240 1.12 12.89 -7.13
CA ALA A 240 1.16 14.32 -6.92
C ALA A 240 0.51 14.66 -5.56
N PRO A 241 1.24 14.53 -4.44
CA PRO A 241 0.71 14.75 -3.09
C PRO A 241 0.48 16.25 -2.80
N VAL A 242 -0.17 17.01 -3.69
CA VAL A 242 -0.36 18.47 -3.62
C VAL A 242 -1.43 18.86 -2.63
N VAL A 243 -2.52 18.10 -2.60
CA VAL A 243 -3.68 18.38 -1.75
C VAL A 243 -3.72 17.35 -0.64
N LEU A 244 -2.89 17.56 0.40
CA LEU A 244 -2.92 16.76 1.61
C LEU A 244 -3.83 17.40 2.66
N CYS A 245 -4.63 16.57 3.33
CA CYS A 245 -5.57 16.95 4.38
C CYS A 245 -5.58 15.88 5.47
N TYR A 246 -5.76 16.32 6.72
CA TYR A 246 -5.82 15.38 7.84
C TYR A 246 -7.13 14.57 7.85
N ASP A 247 -8.19 15.05 7.16
CA ASP A 247 -9.49 14.40 7.09
C ASP A 247 -10.21 14.64 5.75
N TRP A 248 -10.91 13.62 5.27
CA TRP A 248 -11.67 13.60 4.02
C TRP A 248 -13.15 13.27 4.24
N GLN A 249 -13.66 13.43 5.46
CA GLN A 249 -15.08 13.26 5.79
C GLN A 249 -15.98 14.41 5.29
N VAL A 250 -17.29 14.31 5.60
CA VAL A 250 -18.30 15.38 5.43
C VAL A 250 -18.41 15.92 3.99
N GLY A 251 -18.49 15.03 3.01
CA GLY A 251 -18.73 15.43 1.62
C GLY A 251 -17.56 16.18 0.96
N SER A 252 -16.36 16.12 1.54
CA SER A 252 -15.15 16.75 0.97
C SER A 252 -14.84 16.28 -0.46
N ILE A 253 -15.28 15.07 -0.80
CA ILE A 253 -15.27 14.52 -2.15
C ILE A 253 -16.74 14.30 -2.56
N PRO A 254 -17.26 15.06 -3.53
CA PRO A 254 -18.64 14.89 -3.98
C PRO A 254 -18.84 13.54 -4.65
N LEU A 255 -20.04 12.98 -4.54
CA LEU A 255 -20.38 11.69 -5.17
C LEU A 255 -20.32 11.81 -6.70
N VAL A 256 -19.97 10.71 -7.37
CA VAL A 256 -20.01 10.61 -8.83
C VAL A 256 -21.32 9.94 -9.23
N GLU A 257 -22.29 10.75 -9.66
CA GLU A 257 -23.66 10.29 -9.91
C GLU A 257 -23.91 9.88 -11.37
N ALA A 258 -23.11 10.42 -12.30
CA ALA A 258 -23.31 10.23 -13.74
C ALA A 258 -22.06 9.66 -14.42
N LEU A 259 -22.29 8.88 -15.48
CA LEU A 259 -21.22 8.35 -16.35
C LEU A 259 -20.50 9.46 -17.12
N GLY A 260 -21.20 10.56 -17.45
CA GLY A 260 -20.64 11.71 -18.17
C GLY A 260 -19.79 12.65 -17.32
N ASP A 261 -19.55 12.34 -16.04
CA ASP A 261 -18.69 13.14 -15.18
C ASP A 261 -17.23 13.07 -15.67
N VAL A 262 -16.57 14.24 -15.78
CA VAL A 262 -15.17 14.37 -16.21
C VAL A 262 -14.23 13.57 -15.30
N ARG A 263 -14.60 13.36 -14.03
CA ARG A 263 -13.84 12.55 -13.08
C ARG A 263 -13.73 11.08 -13.49
N ASN A 264 -14.64 10.58 -14.33
CA ASN A 264 -14.51 9.22 -14.87
C ASN A 264 -13.37 9.10 -15.88
N VAL A 265 -12.84 10.20 -16.42
CA VAL A 265 -11.65 10.16 -17.28
C VAL A 265 -10.43 9.71 -16.47
N SER A 266 -10.27 10.16 -15.22
CA SER A 266 -9.15 9.71 -14.38
C SER A 266 -9.28 8.25 -13.95
N THR A 267 -10.50 7.74 -13.77
CA THR A 267 -10.74 6.34 -13.46
C THR A 267 -10.40 5.43 -14.63
N VAL A 268 -10.87 5.79 -15.82
CA VAL A 268 -10.55 5.06 -17.06
C VAL A 268 -9.05 5.09 -17.33
N LEU A 269 -8.40 6.24 -17.18
CA LEU A 269 -6.94 6.35 -17.34
C LEU A 269 -6.20 5.44 -16.35
N LEU A 270 -6.55 5.46 -15.07
CA LEU A 270 -5.92 4.57 -14.10
C LEU A 270 -6.16 3.10 -14.44
N ALA A 271 -7.40 2.74 -14.83
CA ALA A 271 -7.72 1.37 -15.22
C ALA A 271 -6.88 0.91 -16.42
N MET A 272 -6.71 1.76 -17.45
CA MET A 272 -5.87 1.47 -18.61
C MET A 272 -4.40 1.24 -18.20
N VAL A 273 -3.85 2.09 -17.33
CA VAL A 273 -2.47 1.94 -16.82
C VAL A 273 -2.33 0.64 -16.02
N MET A 274 -3.26 0.34 -15.13
CA MET A 274 -3.22 -0.90 -14.34
C MET A 274 -3.35 -2.14 -15.21
N VAL A 275 -4.24 -2.14 -16.22
CA VAL A 275 -4.35 -3.24 -17.18
C VAL A 275 -3.07 -3.38 -17.99
N ALA A 276 -2.47 -2.30 -18.47
CA ALA A 276 -1.20 -2.34 -19.20
C ALA A 276 -0.06 -2.92 -18.34
N LEU A 277 0.04 -2.53 -17.07
CA LEU A 277 1.01 -3.07 -16.12
C LEU A 277 0.76 -4.56 -15.84
N CYS A 278 -0.50 -4.98 -15.66
CA CYS A 278 -0.85 -6.39 -15.48
C CYS A 278 -0.50 -7.23 -16.71
N LEU A 279 -0.83 -6.76 -17.91
CA LEU A 279 -0.44 -7.42 -19.16
C LEU A 279 1.08 -7.50 -19.29
N HIS A 280 1.79 -6.41 -18.98
CA HIS A 280 3.25 -6.40 -18.96
C HIS A 280 3.79 -7.45 -18.00
N CYS A 281 3.27 -7.54 -16.77
CA CYS A 281 3.66 -8.59 -15.82
C CYS A 281 3.43 -10.00 -16.37
N ILE A 282 2.29 -10.26 -17.00
CA ILE A 282 1.97 -11.58 -17.58
C ILE A 282 2.98 -11.94 -18.70
N PHE A 283 3.24 -11.02 -19.63
CA PHE A 283 4.19 -11.26 -20.72
C PHE A 283 5.63 -11.35 -20.22
N SER A 284 5.98 -10.58 -19.19
CA SER A 284 7.32 -10.58 -18.61
C SER A 284 7.59 -11.86 -17.81
N LEU A 285 6.56 -12.40 -17.16
CA LEU A 285 6.61 -13.66 -16.44
C LEU A 285 6.89 -14.85 -17.38
N GLN A 286 6.31 -14.83 -18.59
CA GLN A 286 6.62 -15.82 -19.63
C GLN A 286 8.09 -15.77 -20.10
N ARG A 287 8.79 -14.65 -19.87
CA ARG A 287 10.18 -14.45 -20.30
C ARG A 287 11.17 -14.39 -19.13
N LEU A 288 10.72 -14.61 -17.89
CA LEU A 288 11.49 -14.45 -16.65
C LEU A 288 12.24 -13.11 -16.53
N GLN A 289 11.75 -12.07 -17.20
CA GLN A 289 12.36 -10.74 -17.19
C GLN A 289 11.53 -9.81 -16.29
N HIS A 290 12.14 -8.76 -15.74
CA HIS A 290 11.49 -7.67 -15.02
C HIS A 290 10.66 -8.03 -13.77
N LYS A 291 11.22 -8.82 -12.84
CA LYS A 291 10.60 -9.12 -11.53
C LYS A 291 10.27 -7.87 -10.70
N GLU A 292 10.93 -6.75 -10.96
CA GLU A 292 10.76 -5.49 -10.23
C GLU A 292 9.34 -4.92 -10.39
N VAL A 293 8.80 -4.96 -11.61
CA VAL A 293 7.44 -4.45 -11.89
C VAL A 293 6.41 -5.31 -11.16
N LEU A 294 6.61 -6.61 -11.16
CA LEU A 294 5.74 -7.55 -10.45
C LEU A 294 5.76 -7.32 -8.94
N VAL A 295 6.95 -7.22 -8.32
CA VAL A 295 7.06 -6.93 -6.88
C VAL A 295 6.47 -5.56 -6.55
N GLY A 296 6.74 -4.54 -7.37
CA GLY A 296 6.17 -3.21 -7.21
C GLY A 296 4.63 -3.24 -7.21
N MET A 297 4.03 -3.99 -8.14
CA MET A 297 2.57 -4.15 -8.22
C MET A 297 2.00 -4.93 -7.03
N LEU A 298 2.68 -5.98 -6.57
CA LEU A 298 2.27 -6.72 -5.37
C LEU A 298 2.23 -5.82 -4.14
N PHE A 299 3.30 -5.03 -3.92
CA PHE A 299 3.39 -4.12 -2.78
C PHE A 299 2.48 -2.90 -2.90
N LEU A 300 2.08 -2.51 -4.12
CA LEU A 300 1.15 -1.41 -4.36
C LEU A 300 -0.31 -1.83 -4.13
N VAL A 301 -0.73 -2.95 -4.72
CA VAL A 301 -2.15 -3.33 -4.79
C VAL A 301 -2.59 -4.07 -3.53
N PHE A 302 -1.85 -5.10 -3.09
CA PHE A 302 -2.33 -5.99 -2.03
C PHE A 302 -2.58 -5.28 -0.69
N PRO A 303 -1.65 -4.44 -0.19
CA PRO A 303 -1.88 -3.70 1.05
C PRO A 303 -3.04 -2.70 0.96
N PHE A 304 -3.40 -2.24 -0.26
CA PHE A 304 -4.50 -1.29 -0.46
C PHE A 304 -5.89 -1.96 -0.55
N ILE A 305 -5.97 -3.25 -0.91
CA ILE A 305 -7.25 -3.97 -1.09
C ILE A 305 -8.20 -3.81 0.11
N PRO A 306 -7.79 -4.03 1.37
CA PRO A 306 -8.70 -3.92 2.52
C PRO A 306 -9.30 -2.52 2.70
N ALA A 307 -8.59 -1.49 2.23
CA ALA A 307 -8.99 -0.09 2.38
C ALA A 307 -9.65 0.51 1.12
N SER A 308 -9.76 -0.26 0.03
CA SER A 308 -10.24 0.19 -1.27
C SER A 308 -11.75 0.46 -1.36
N ASN A 309 -12.53 0.12 -0.33
CA ASN A 309 -14.01 0.12 -0.34
C ASN A 309 -14.67 -0.82 -1.39
N LEU A 310 -13.88 -1.60 -2.16
CA LEU A 310 -14.40 -2.48 -3.21
C LEU A 310 -15.04 -3.78 -2.66
N PHE A 311 -14.36 -4.42 -1.71
CA PHE A 311 -14.80 -5.71 -1.14
C PHE A 311 -15.47 -5.55 0.22
N PHE A 312 -15.02 -4.57 1.00
CA PHE A 312 -15.49 -4.32 2.35
C PHE A 312 -15.75 -2.84 2.51
N ARG A 313 -16.87 -2.49 3.15
CA ARG A 313 -17.19 -1.12 3.51
C ARG A 313 -16.23 -0.64 4.59
N VAL A 314 -15.62 0.51 4.37
CA VAL A 314 -14.69 1.12 5.32
C VAL A 314 -15.29 2.42 5.86
N GLY A 315 -14.99 2.75 7.12
CA GLY A 315 -15.49 3.95 7.83
C GLY A 315 -14.74 5.24 7.50
N PHE A 316 -14.24 5.41 6.28
CA PHE A 316 -13.68 6.66 5.79
C PHE A 316 -13.78 6.73 4.26
N VAL A 317 -13.78 7.96 3.73
CA VAL A 317 -13.75 8.21 2.28
C VAL A 317 -12.34 8.02 1.72
N VAL A 318 -11.38 8.76 2.27
CA VAL A 318 -9.94 8.67 1.97
C VAL A 318 -9.17 8.89 3.27
N ALA A 319 -8.10 8.13 3.47
CA ALA A 319 -7.15 8.34 4.56
C ALA A 319 -5.74 8.20 4.01
N GLU A 320 -4.90 9.22 4.17
CA GLU A 320 -3.56 9.27 3.56
C GLU A 320 -2.64 8.22 4.20
N ARG A 321 -2.78 7.99 5.51
CA ARG A 321 -2.04 6.97 6.25
C ARG A 321 -2.20 5.55 5.71
N VAL A 322 -3.33 5.25 5.03
CA VAL A 322 -3.56 3.95 4.39
C VAL A 322 -2.60 3.73 3.22
N LEU A 323 -2.16 4.81 2.56
CA LEU A 323 -1.22 4.76 1.45
C LEU A 323 0.23 4.52 1.91
N TYR A 324 0.49 4.43 3.22
CA TYR A 324 1.83 4.22 3.76
C TYR A 324 2.46 2.88 3.29
N MET A 325 1.73 1.77 3.30
CA MET A 325 2.26 0.49 2.77
C MET A 325 2.27 0.45 1.24
N PRO A 326 1.16 0.82 0.54
CA PRO A 326 1.13 0.87 -0.93
C PRO A 326 2.21 1.73 -1.56
N SER A 327 2.64 2.81 -0.89
CA SER A 327 3.67 3.70 -1.45
C SER A 327 5.03 3.00 -1.60
N MET A 328 5.31 1.89 -0.89
CA MET A 328 6.49 1.07 -1.12
C MET A 328 6.51 0.55 -2.56
N GLY A 329 5.39 -0.01 -3.01
CA GLY A 329 5.22 -0.51 -4.38
C GLY A 329 5.33 0.60 -5.41
N TYR A 330 4.73 1.77 -5.12
CA TYR A 330 4.90 2.97 -5.95
C TYR A 330 6.37 3.38 -6.10
N CYS A 331 7.11 3.46 -4.99
CA CYS A 331 8.52 3.87 -5.01
C CYS A 331 9.38 2.88 -5.82
N ILE A 332 9.11 1.57 -5.69
CA ILE A 332 9.77 0.52 -6.49
C ILE A 332 9.51 0.74 -7.99
N LEU A 333 8.25 0.97 -8.37
CA LEU A 333 7.88 1.18 -9.79
C LEU A 333 8.52 2.44 -10.37
N VAL A 334 8.56 3.54 -9.60
CA VAL A 334 9.19 4.80 -10.01
C VAL A 334 10.71 4.62 -10.18
N ALA A 335 11.38 3.97 -9.23
CA ALA A 335 12.82 3.71 -9.33
C ALA A 335 13.16 2.75 -10.48
N HIS A 336 12.35 1.73 -10.73
CA HIS A 336 12.50 0.85 -11.88
C HIS A 336 12.35 1.62 -13.20
N GLY A 337 11.28 2.43 -13.32
CA GLY A 337 11.05 3.28 -14.50
C GLY A 337 12.18 4.26 -14.75
N LEU A 338 12.72 4.87 -13.68
CA LEU A 338 13.91 5.72 -13.74
C LEU A 338 15.13 4.98 -14.30
N GLY A 339 15.42 3.79 -13.77
CA GLY A 339 16.54 2.96 -14.23
C GLY A 339 16.44 2.56 -15.70
N ARG A 340 15.23 2.15 -16.14
CA ARG A 340 14.97 1.80 -17.55
C ARG A 340 15.07 3.01 -18.48
N LEU A 341 14.60 4.17 -18.05
CA LEU A 341 14.67 5.38 -18.85
C LEU A 341 16.13 5.88 -18.95
N CYS A 342 16.89 5.84 -17.86
CA CYS A 342 18.32 6.14 -17.85
C CYS A 342 19.15 5.23 -18.77
N SER A 343 18.77 3.96 -18.94
CA SER A 343 19.52 3.04 -19.81
C SER A 343 19.21 3.21 -21.30
N VAL A 344 18.03 3.73 -21.63
CA VAL A 344 17.62 4.02 -23.01
C VAL A 344 18.13 5.40 -23.47
N LEU A 345 18.15 6.39 -22.58
CA LEU A 345 18.67 7.71 -22.91
C LEU A 345 20.20 7.75 -22.87
N GLY A 346 20.80 8.54 -23.76
CA GLY A 346 22.23 8.86 -23.70
C GLY A 346 22.62 9.62 -22.43
N ARG A 347 23.93 9.85 -22.24
CA ARG A 347 24.49 10.46 -21.02
C ARG A 347 23.81 11.75 -20.59
N PHE A 348 23.49 12.64 -21.54
CA PHE A 348 22.79 13.89 -21.27
C PHE A 348 21.39 13.66 -20.70
N GLY A 349 20.62 12.75 -21.31
CA GLY A 349 19.26 12.43 -20.85
C GLY A 349 19.26 11.78 -19.46
N ALA A 350 20.21 10.90 -19.18
CA ALA A 350 20.40 10.33 -17.85
C ALA A 350 20.75 11.41 -16.80
N THR A 351 21.59 12.40 -17.14
CA THR A 351 21.87 13.54 -16.25
C THR A 351 20.62 14.38 -16.00
N VAL A 352 19.87 14.74 -17.04
CA VAL A 352 18.61 15.51 -16.90
C VAL A 352 17.63 14.77 -15.99
N LEU A 353 17.48 13.46 -16.18
CA LEU A 353 16.57 12.65 -15.39
C LEU A 353 17.02 12.52 -13.93
N SER A 354 18.32 12.37 -13.68
CA SER A 354 18.90 12.36 -12.33
C SER A 354 18.69 13.69 -11.60
N VAL A 355 18.90 14.82 -12.30
CA VAL A 355 18.65 16.16 -11.77
C VAL A 355 17.16 16.37 -11.48
N SER A 356 16.27 15.90 -12.36
CA SER A 356 14.82 15.94 -12.15
C SER A 356 14.41 15.13 -10.91
N MET A 357 15.00 13.95 -10.70
CA MET A 357 14.71 13.15 -9.50
C MET A 357 15.23 13.81 -8.23
N LEU A 358 16.41 14.42 -8.27
CA LEU A 358 16.92 15.20 -7.14
C LEU A 358 15.98 16.38 -6.80
N LEU A 359 15.51 17.11 -7.81
CA LEU A 359 14.54 18.19 -7.62
C LEU A 359 13.23 17.67 -7.01
N LEU A 360 12.74 16.53 -7.48
CA LEU A 360 11.54 15.89 -6.92
C LEU A 360 11.72 15.55 -5.44
N LEU A 361 12.86 14.95 -5.06
CA LEU A 361 13.18 14.63 -3.66
C LEU A 361 13.25 15.88 -2.78
N LEU A 362 13.82 16.98 -3.28
CA LEU A 362 13.86 18.26 -2.57
C LEU A 362 12.45 18.86 -2.41
N LEU A 363 11.63 18.83 -3.46
CA LEU A 363 10.24 19.30 -3.40
C LEU A 363 9.39 18.47 -2.43
N PHE A 364 9.58 17.16 -2.42
CA PHE A 364 8.91 16.27 -1.47
C PHE A 364 9.36 16.54 -0.05
N SER A 365 10.66 16.68 0.20
CA SER A 365 11.21 17.05 1.51
C SER A 365 10.63 18.38 2.01
N TRP A 366 10.63 19.41 1.15
CA TRP A 366 10.05 20.71 1.48
C TRP A 366 8.57 20.63 1.84
N LYS A 367 7.78 19.90 1.03
CA LYS A 367 6.35 19.71 1.29
C LYS A 367 6.11 18.92 2.58
N THR A 368 6.90 17.90 2.87
CA THR A 368 6.82 17.11 4.11
C THR A 368 7.01 18.00 5.33
N VAL A 369 8.03 18.88 5.30
CA VAL A 369 8.25 19.87 6.37
C VAL A 369 7.07 20.86 6.48
N GLN A 370 6.59 21.37 5.35
CA GLN A 370 5.43 22.28 5.35
C GLN A 370 4.17 21.63 5.93
N GLN A 371 3.95 20.35 5.61
CA GLN A 371 2.79 19.61 6.08
C GLN A 371 2.93 19.27 7.57
N ASN A 372 4.13 18.95 8.06
CA ASN A 372 4.38 18.74 9.50
C ASN A 372 4.04 19.97 10.35
N ASN A 373 4.23 21.18 9.83
CA ASN A 373 3.81 22.40 10.54
C ASN A 373 2.30 22.47 10.78
N VAL A 374 1.48 21.82 9.95
CA VAL A 374 0.03 21.72 10.14
C VAL A 374 -0.31 20.84 11.34
N TRP A 375 0.50 19.82 11.61
CA TRP A 375 0.29 18.84 12.69
C TRP A 375 0.70 19.36 14.07
N LEU A 376 1.24 20.58 14.17
CA LEU A 376 1.70 21.16 15.45
C LEU A 376 0.56 21.56 16.39
N SER A 377 -0.57 22.03 15.85
CA SER A 377 -1.68 22.53 16.67
C SER A 377 -3.04 22.17 16.06
N ARG A 378 -4.06 22.09 16.94
CA ARG A 378 -5.44 21.83 16.51
C ARG A 378 -5.97 22.95 15.63
N GLU A 379 -5.63 24.19 15.94
CA GLU A 379 -6.03 25.38 15.18
C GLU A 379 -5.44 25.35 13.77
N ALA A 380 -4.19 24.89 13.61
CA ALA A 380 -3.55 24.74 12.30
C ALA A 380 -4.25 23.67 11.45
N LEU A 381 -4.64 22.54 12.04
CA LEU A 381 -5.44 21.50 11.39
C LEU A 381 -6.79 22.06 10.90
N PHE A 382 -7.55 22.71 11.78
CA PHE A 382 -8.87 23.27 11.43
C PHE A 382 -8.79 24.41 10.40
N ARG A 383 -7.81 25.31 10.51
CA ARG A 383 -7.63 26.41 9.55
C ARG A 383 -7.39 25.86 8.14
N ARG A 384 -6.64 24.77 8.02
CA ARG A 384 -6.36 24.14 6.72
C ARG A 384 -7.56 23.40 6.15
N LEU A 385 -8.41 22.82 6.99
CA LEU A 385 -9.69 22.22 6.57
C LEU A 385 -10.66 23.29 6.04
N HIS A 386 -10.88 24.35 6.81
CA HIS A 386 -11.81 25.43 6.47
C HIS A 386 -11.43 26.13 5.16
N PHE A 387 -10.14 26.40 4.96
CA PHE A 387 -9.65 27.00 3.72
C PHE A 387 -9.88 26.10 2.50
N ARG A 388 -9.94 24.78 2.69
CA ARG A 388 -10.24 23.82 1.61
C ARG A 388 -11.73 23.77 1.31
N GLU A 389 -12.59 23.68 2.31
CA GLU A 389 -14.06 23.67 2.12
C GLU A 389 -14.51 24.95 1.41
N ILE A 390 -13.99 26.10 1.81
CA ILE A 390 -14.23 27.37 1.11
C ILE A 390 -13.81 27.25 -0.36
N ARG A 391 -12.59 26.75 -0.63
CA ARG A 391 -12.10 26.62 -2.02
C ARG A 391 -12.85 25.57 -2.83
N SER A 392 -13.43 24.52 -2.23
CA SER A 392 -14.26 23.54 -2.92
C SER A 392 -15.67 24.09 -3.18
N LEU A 393 -16.25 24.84 -2.24
CA LEU A 393 -17.49 25.60 -2.43
C LEU A 393 -17.34 26.58 -3.60
N PHE A 394 -16.26 27.36 -3.62
CA PHE A 394 -15.98 28.30 -4.72
C PHE A 394 -15.58 27.62 -6.05
N ARG A 395 -15.18 26.34 -6.06
CA ARG A 395 -14.94 25.58 -7.30
C ARG A 395 -16.16 24.82 -7.82
N GLY A 396 -17.14 24.53 -6.95
CA GLY A 396 -18.47 24.07 -7.37
C GLY A 396 -19.31 25.18 -8.00
N VAL A 397 -18.92 26.44 -7.81
CA VAL A 397 -19.57 27.63 -8.37
C VAL A 397 -18.66 28.23 -9.44
N ASN A 398 -18.67 27.68 -10.66
CA ASN A 398 -18.17 28.40 -11.82
C ASN A 398 -19.34 29.14 -12.50
N LEU A 399 -19.36 30.46 -12.26
CA LEU A 399 -19.96 31.54 -13.05
C LEU A 399 -21.49 31.54 -13.26
N VAL A 400 -22.21 32.33 -12.45
CA VAL A 400 -22.98 33.52 -12.91
C VAL A 400 -23.05 34.51 -11.72
N THR A 401 -22.48 35.70 -11.91
CA THR A 401 -22.69 36.99 -11.21
C THR A 401 -22.95 37.02 -9.70
N ASP A 402 -22.03 37.62 -8.93
CA ASP A 402 -22.30 38.80 -8.07
C ASP A 402 -21.20 38.99 -7.00
N THR A 403 -20.11 39.63 -7.41
CA THR A 403 -19.09 40.15 -6.49
C THR A 403 -19.49 41.52 -5.95
N ASN A 404 -20.56 41.62 -5.16
CA ASN A 404 -20.95 42.91 -4.54
C ASN A 404 -21.67 42.84 -3.17
N LEU A 405 -21.64 41.73 -2.44
CA LEU A 405 -22.50 41.63 -1.23
C LEU A 405 -21.88 41.04 0.05
N LEU A 406 -20.56 41.17 0.25
CA LEU A 406 -19.91 40.75 1.51
C LEU A 406 -18.95 41.79 2.11
N LEU A 407 -19.29 43.08 1.97
CA LEU A 407 -18.65 44.17 2.71
C LEU A 407 -19.71 45.17 3.24
N THR A 408 -20.78 44.68 3.85
CA THR A 408 -21.63 45.44 4.78
C THR A 408 -22.47 44.45 5.59
N ASP A 409 -21.99 44.15 6.80
CA ASP A 409 -22.74 44.16 8.07
C ASP A 409 -22.00 43.38 9.16
#